data_AF-A0A1F5P4G0-F1
#
_entry.id   AF-A0A1F5P4G0-F1
#
_cell.length_a   1.000
_cell.length_b   1.000
_cell.length_c   1.000
_cell.angle_alpha   90.00
_cell.angle_beta   90.00
_cell.angle_gamma   90.00
#
_symmetry.space_group_name_H-M   'P 1'
#
loop_
_entity.id
_entity.type
_entity.pdbx_description
1 polymer ?
#
loop_
_entity_poly.entity_id
_entity_poly.type
_entity_poly.pdbx_seq_one_letter_code
_entity_poly.pdbx_strand_id
1 'polypeptide(L)'
;MNKIFWLVFFFILGGAGVLFILPSFTLRLLFILIILAVLAWTLRAGRKIEINILALITAYVLSTAQFGLHFFFRIPAWALLVVTFIWVTVLFWLGFRLKIGNITTSAKLLSLVTGLAGAEIALALLFWPTHFLVTSTVFFLLFYLVWMMANFYMLGILSRNRLLIHSVFVVLVLSVLLFTAQWTI
;
A
#
# COMPACT_ATOMS: atom_id res chain seq x y z
N MET A 1 0.39 -4.96 -23.45
CA MET A 1 0.06 -3.87 -22.50
C MET A 1 1.24 -3.60 -21.57
N ASN A 2 1.63 -2.33 -21.41
CA ASN A 2 2.81 -1.94 -20.63
C ASN A 2 2.54 -2.16 -19.14
N LYS A 3 3.27 -3.05 -18.45
CA LYS A 3 2.99 -3.48 -17.07
C LYS A 3 2.96 -2.32 -16.06
N ILE A 4 3.68 -1.24 -16.35
CA ILE A 4 3.72 0.01 -15.57
C ILE A 4 2.36 0.75 -15.59
N PHE A 5 1.59 0.62 -16.68
CA PHE A 5 0.28 1.25 -16.82
C PHE A 5 -0.65 0.89 -15.66
N TRP A 6 -0.67 -0.37 -15.24
CA TRP A 6 -1.53 -0.81 -14.15
C TRP A 6 -1.11 -0.19 -12.81
N LEU A 7 0.19 -0.09 -12.50
CA LEU A 7 0.64 0.57 -11.27
C LEU A 7 0.25 2.05 -11.24
N VAL A 8 0.41 2.74 -12.37
CA VAL A 8 -0.01 4.13 -12.54
C VAL A 8 -1.53 4.27 -12.41
N PHE A 9 -2.29 3.36 -12.99
CA PHE A 9 -3.76 3.33 -12.86
C PHE A 9 -4.18 3.21 -11.39
N PHE A 10 -3.63 2.25 -10.65
CA PHE A 10 -3.93 2.09 -9.21
C PHE A 10 -3.48 3.29 -8.38
N PHE A 11 -2.33 3.91 -8.73
CA PHE A 11 -1.87 5.13 -8.08
C PHE A 11 -2.86 6.29 -8.28
N ILE A 12 -3.32 6.51 -9.52
CA ILE A 12 -4.31 7.54 -9.85
C ILE A 12 -5.65 7.25 -9.16
N LEU A 13 -6.09 5.98 -9.14
CA LEU A 13 -7.33 5.57 -8.48
C LEU A 13 -7.30 5.87 -6.97
N GLY A 14 -6.21 5.47 -6.29
CA GLY A 14 -6.02 5.82 -4.89
C GLY A 14 -5.93 7.34 -4.70
N GLY A 15 -5.22 8.04 -5.58
CA GLY A 15 -5.07 9.49 -5.53
C GLY A 15 -6.41 10.20 -5.63
N ALA A 16 -7.29 9.76 -6.54
CA ALA A 16 -8.66 10.26 -6.66
C ALA A 16 -9.46 10.03 -5.36
N GLY A 17 -9.34 8.85 -4.75
CA GLY A 17 -9.95 8.58 -3.44
C GLY A 17 -9.45 9.51 -2.34
N VAL A 18 -8.15 9.79 -2.28
CA VAL A 18 -7.58 10.76 -1.33
C VAL A 18 -8.10 12.18 -1.60
N LEU A 19 -8.23 12.59 -2.86
CA LEU A 19 -8.79 13.91 -3.21
C LEU A 19 -10.24 14.09 -2.73
N PHE A 20 -11.03 13.01 -2.72
CA PHE A 20 -12.40 13.03 -2.22
C PHE A 20 -12.49 13.24 -0.70
N ILE A 21 -11.51 12.78 0.07
CA ILE A 21 -11.50 12.89 1.54
C ILE A 21 -10.82 14.17 2.05
N LEU A 22 -10.03 14.86 1.22
CA LEU A 22 -9.35 16.10 1.64
C LEU A 22 -10.35 17.24 1.87
N PRO A 23 -10.30 17.92 3.03
CA PRO A 23 -11.34 18.88 3.43
C PRO A 23 -11.26 20.23 2.73
N SER A 24 -10.06 20.67 2.34
CA SER A 24 -9.84 22.01 1.77
C SER A 24 -9.37 21.96 0.33
N PHE A 25 -9.77 22.96 -0.46
CA PHE A 25 -9.34 23.12 -1.84
C PHE A 25 -7.82 23.28 -1.96
N THR A 26 -7.20 24.00 -1.02
CA THR A 26 -5.74 24.17 -0.96
C THR A 26 -5.02 22.83 -0.81
N LEU A 27 -5.48 21.96 0.10
CA LEU A 27 -4.89 20.63 0.28
C LEU A 27 -5.08 19.75 -0.97
N ARG A 28 -6.25 19.83 -1.62
CA ARG A 28 -6.49 19.11 -2.88
C ARG A 28 -5.53 19.56 -3.98
N LEU A 29 -5.32 20.88 -4.15
CA LEU A 29 -4.35 21.40 -5.12
C LEU A 29 -2.92 20.95 -4.80
N LEU A 30 -2.49 21.06 -3.55
CA LEU A 30 -1.16 20.60 -3.13
C LEU A 30 -0.99 19.10 -3.41
N PHE A 31 -2.00 18.29 -3.12
CA PHE A 31 -1.96 16.86 -3.38
C PHE A 31 -1.97 16.52 -4.87
N ILE A 32 -2.71 17.25 -5.71
CA ILE A 32 -2.64 17.13 -7.17
C ILE A 32 -1.22 17.42 -7.67
N LEU A 33 -0.58 18.48 -7.17
CA LEU A 33 0.81 18.81 -7.54
C LEU A 33 1.78 17.68 -7.15
N ILE A 34 1.58 17.06 -5.98
CA ILE A 34 2.37 15.90 -5.54
C ILE A 34 2.15 14.69 -6.47
N ILE A 35 0.90 14.37 -6.82
CA ILE A 35 0.59 13.29 -7.77
C ILE A 35 1.29 13.53 -9.11
N LEU A 36 1.18 14.75 -9.65
CA LEU A 36 1.82 15.12 -10.92
C LEU A 36 3.34 15.03 -10.85
N ALA A 37 3.95 15.45 -9.73
CA ALA A 37 5.38 15.34 -9.50
C ALA A 37 5.85 13.87 -9.46
N VAL A 38 5.11 13.00 -8.76
CA VAL A 38 5.40 11.56 -8.71
C VAL A 38 5.26 10.92 -10.09
N LEU A 39 4.23 11.28 -10.86
CA LEU A 39 4.06 10.80 -12.23
C LEU A 39 5.18 11.28 -13.15
N ALA A 40 5.54 12.56 -13.09
CA ALA A 40 6.64 13.11 -13.87
C ALA A 40 7.98 12.46 -13.52
N TRP A 41 8.23 12.19 -12.24
CA TRP A 41 9.42 11.46 -11.79
C TRP A 41 9.44 10.02 -12.31
N THR A 42 8.31 9.30 -12.21
CA THR A 42 8.15 7.91 -12.70
C THR A 42 8.30 7.80 -14.22
N LEU A 43 7.95 8.84 -14.98
CA LEU A 43 8.17 8.85 -16.42
C LEU A 43 9.65 9.11 -16.79
N ARG A 44 10.46 9.65 -15.86
CA ARG A 44 11.86 10.06 -16.10
C ARG A 44 12.91 9.08 -15.56
N ALA A 45 12.71 8.40 -14.43
CA ALA A 45 13.79 7.68 -13.73
C ALA A 45 14.02 6.22 -14.20
N GLY A 46 13.17 5.65 -15.05
CA GLY A 46 13.44 4.40 -15.77
C GLY A 46 13.19 3.09 -15.00
N ARG A 47 13.05 2.00 -15.76
CA ARG A 47 12.25 0.80 -15.39
C ARG A 47 12.59 0.02 -14.11
N LYS A 48 13.80 0.01 -13.55
CA LYS A 48 14.20 -1.03 -12.55
C LYS A 48 14.15 -0.61 -11.07
N ILE A 49 14.52 0.62 -10.74
CA ILE A 49 14.55 1.11 -9.34
C ILE A 49 13.18 1.68 -8.93
N GLU A 50 12.38 2.14 -9.89
CA GLU A 50 11.08 2.80 -9.67
C GLU A 50 9.95 1.89 -9.20
N ILE A 51 9.92 0.62 -9.60
CA ILE A 51 8.71 -0.23 -9.42
C ILE A 51 8.39 -0.47 -7.94
N ASN A 52 9.42 -0.68 -7.11
CA ASN A 52 9.22 -0.87 -5.67
C ASN A 52 8.68 0.39 -5.02
N ILE A 53 9.28 1.53 -5.34
CA ILE A 53 8.91 2.81 -4.76
C ILE A 53 7.49 3.16 -5.19
N LEU A 54 7.18 3.04 -6.48
CA LEU A 54 5.85 3.30 -7.01
C LEU A 54 4.81 2.35 -6.39
N ALA A 55 5.10 1.05 -6.28
CA ALA A 55 4.16 0.10 -5.67
C ALA A 55 3.89 0.42 -4.20
N LEU A 56 4.92 0.82 -3.44
CA LEU A 56 4.76 1.22 -2.04
C LEU A 56 3.97 2.53 -1.91
N ILE A 57 4.28 3.53 -2.75
CA ILE A 57 3.50 4.78 -2.78
C ILE A 57 2.04 4.48 -3.15
N THR A 58 1.79 3.65 -4.17
CA THR A 58 0.45 3.22 -4.57
C THR A 58 -0.27 2.51 -3.42
N ALA A 59 0.40 1.61 -2.70
CA ALA A 59 -0.19 0.93 -1.54
C ALA A 59 -0.55 1.91 -0.41
N TYR A 60 0.30 2.89 -0.13
CA TYR A 60 0.03 3.91 0.87
C TYR A 60 -1.16 4.81 0.48
N VAL A 61 -1.22 5.23 -0.79
CA VAL A 61 -2.30 6.08 -1.28
C VAL A 61 -3.63 5.32 -1.34
N LEU A 62 -3.63 4.05 -1.78
CA LEU A 62 -4.82 3.19 -1.77
C LEU A 62 -5.32 2.89 -0.36
N SER A 63 -4.42 2.57 0.57
CA SER A 63 -4.80 2.33 1.97
C SER A 63 -5.35 3.61 2.62
N THR A 64 -4.74 4.77 2.37
CA THR A 64 -5.27 6.05 2.85
C THR A 64 -6.64 6.36 2.27
N ALA A 65 -6.83 6.15 0.97
CA ALA A 65 -8.11 6.33 0.31
C ALA A 65 -9.19 5.40 0.89
N GLN A 66 -8.94 4.09 1.00
CA GLN A 66 -9.97 3.15 1.44
C GLN A 66 -10.39 3.39 2.89
N PHE A 67 -9.42 3.62 3.80
CA PHE A 67 -9.74 3.85 5.21
C PHE A 67 -10.39 5.22 5.40
N GLY A 68 -9.93 6.25 4.67
CA GLY A 68 -10.56 7.56 4.69
C GLY A 68 -11.99 7.53 4.15
N LEU A 69 -12.22 6.85 3.03
CA LEU A 69 -13.56 6.70 2.46
C LEU A 69 -14.50 5.93 3.40
N HIS A 70 -14.00 4.86 4.04
CA HIS A 70 -14.76 4.14 5.06
C HIS A 70 -15.09 5.04 6.26
N PHE A 71 -14.12 5.81 6.74
CA PHE A 71 -14.27 6.70 7.89
C PHE A 71 -15.31 7.81 7.66
N PHE A 72 -15.26 8.48 6.50
CA PHE A 72 -16.17 9.60 6.21
C PHE A 72 -17.52 9.17 5.63
N PHE A 73 -17.58 8.11 4.83
CA PHE A 73 -18.78 7.72 4.08
C PHE A 73 -19.43 6.43 4.57
N ARG A 74 -18.93 5.83 5.66
CA ARG A 74 -19.48 4.60 6.29
C ARG A 74 -19.66 3.46 5.28
N ILE A 75 -18.69 3.29 4.40
CA ILE A 75 -18.65 2.17 3.45
C ILE A 75 -18.77 0.85 4.24
N PRO A 76 -19.59 -0.11 3.80
CA PRO A 76 -19.75 -1.36 4.54
C PRO A 76 -18.44 -2.15 4.61
N ALA A 77 -18.17 -2.76 5.76
CA ALA A 77 -16.91 -3.47 6.04
C ALA A 77 -16.58 -4.58 5.02
N TRP A 78 -17.60 -5.27 4.48
CA TRP A 78 -17.39 -6.29 3.44
C TRP A 78 -16.80 -5.71 2.15
N ALA A 79 -17.13 -4.46 1.81
CA ALA A 79 -16.58 -3.80 0.63
C ALA A 79 -15.11 -3.45 0.84
N LEU A 80 -14.73 -3.04 2.05
CA LEU A 80 -13.33 -2.82 2.41
C LEU A 80 -12.50 -4.11 2.33
N LEU A 81 -13.06 -5.24 2.76
CA LEU A 81 -12.44 -6.56 2.61
C LEU A 81 -12.21 -6.90 1.13
N VAL A 82 -13.24 -6.81 0.30
CA VAL A 82 -13.15 -7.12 -1.14
C VAL A 82 -12.16 -6.19 -1.86
N VAL A 83 -12.25 -4.88 -1.62
CA VAL A 83 -11.35 -3.90 -2.23
C VAL A 83 -9.91 -4.16 -1.82
N THR A 84 -9.66 -4.37 -0.51
CA THR A 84 -8.32 -4.68 0.00
C THR A 84 -7.75 -5.95 -0.61
N PHE A 85 -8.54 -7.02 -0.65
CA PHE A 85 -8.15 -8.27 -1.29
C PHE A 85 -7.70 -8.05 -2.74
N ILE A 86 -8.51 -7.34 -3.53
CA ILE A 86 -8.23 -7.09 -4.95
C ILE A 86 -6.94 -6.31 -5.13
N TRP A 87 -6.81 -5.13 -4.51
CA TRP A 87 -5.67 -4.28 -4.80
C TRP A 87 -4.36 -4.85 -4.23
N VAL A 88 -4.38 -5.47 -3.03
CA VAL A 88 -3.18 -6.13 -2.47
C VAL A 88 -2.74 -7.26 -3.38
N THR A 89 -3.65 -8.15 -3.79
CA THR A 89 -3.36 -9.24 -4.72
C THR A 89 -2.74 -8.72 -6.01
N VAL A 90 -3.34 -7.67 -6.59
CA VAL A 90 -2.89 -7.11 -7.86
C VAL A 90 -1.52 -6.43 -7.72
N LEU A 91 -1.25 -5.71 -6.64
CA LEU A 91 0.06 -5.09 -6.42
C LEU A 91 1.16 -6.14 -6.27
N PHE A 92 0.94 -7.19 -5.46
CA PHE A 92 1.92 -8.28 -5.32
C PHE A 92 2.15 -9.00 -6.65
N TRP A 93 1.08 -9.27 -7.39
CA TRP A 93 1.16 -9.90 -8.71
C TRP A 93 1.96 -9.05 -9.69
N LEU A 94 1.69 -7.73 -9.78
CA LEU A 94 2.43 -6.81 -10.63
C LEU A 94 3.90 -6.70 -10.21
N GLY A 95 4.17 -6.62 -8.91
CA GLY A 95 5.52 -6.57 -8.35
C GLY A 95 6.36 -7.77 -8.75
N PHE A 96 5.84 -8.99 -8.58
CA PHE A 96 6.52 -10.21 -8.98
C PHE A 96 6.67 -10.32 -10.50
N ARG A 97 5.63 -9.99 -11.27
CA ARG A 97 5.65 -10.03 -12.75
C ARG A 97 6.67 -9.09 -13.36
N LEU A 98 6.89 -7.95 -12.71
CA LEU A 98 7.80 -6.92 -13.19
C LEU A 98 9.26 -7.29 -12.90
N LYS A 99 9.55 -7.93 -11.76
CA LYS A 99 10.91 -8.30 -11.37
C LYS A 99 11.42 -9.62 -11.96
N ILE A 100 10.56 -10.63 -12.00
CA ILE A 100 10.95 -12.01 -12.33
C ILE A 100 10.58 -12.35 -13.79
N GLY A 101 9.78 -11.49 -14.43
CA GLY A 101 9.30 -11.71 -15.80
C GLY A 101 8.10 -12.67 -15.81
N ASN A 102 8.37 -13.96 -16.00
CA ASN A 102 7.32 -14.99 -15.99
C ASN A 102 6.98 -15.40 -14.56
N ILE A 103 5.70 -15.25 -14.22
CA ILE A 103 5.21 -15.59 -12.89
C ILE A 103 5.06 -17.09 -12.76
N THR A 104 5.76 -17.68 -11.79
CA THR A 104 5.57 -19.06 -11.35
C THR A 104 4.23 -19.21 -10.62
N THR A 105 3.67 -20.42 -10.58
CA THR A 105 2.45 -20.72 -9.82
C THR A 105 2.57 -20.30 -8.36
N SER A 106 3.75 -20.49 -7.74
CA SER A 106 4.04 -20.07 -6.38
C SER A 106 3.87 -18.57 -6.16
N ALA A 107 4.29 -17.72 -7.11
CA ALA A 107 4.10 -16.28 -7.01
C ALA A 107 2.62 -15.86 -7.14
N LYS A 108 1.81 -16.58 -7.94
CA LYS A 108 0.36 -16.33 -8.00
C LYS A 108 -0.32 -16.67 -6.68
N LEU A 109 -0.01 -17.85 -6.14
CA LEU A 109 -0.54 -18.29 -4.85
C LEU A 109 -0.12 -17.35 -3.72
N LEU A 110 1.15 -16.95 -3.68
CA LEU A 110 1.63 -15.99 -2.69
C LEU A 110 0.90 -14.65 -2.80
N SER A 111 0.62 -14.16 -4.02
CA SER A 111 -0.15 -12.92 -4.22
C SER A 111 -1.58 -13.04 -3.70
N LEU A 112 -2.24 -14.20 -3.91
CA LEU A 112 -3.60 -14.45 -3.41
C LEU A 112 -3.64 -14.56 -1.88
N VAL A 113 -2.69 -15.31 -1.29
CA VAL A 113 -2.61 -15.48 0.16
C VAL A 113 -2.30 -14.17 0.86
N THR A 114 -1.37 -13.37 0.31
CA THR A 114 -1.08 -12.02 0.84
C THR A 114 -2.25 -11.06 0.67
N GLY A 115 -3.00 -11.17 -0.44
CA GLY A 115 -4.26 -10.46 -0.63
C GLY A 115 -5.29 -10.77 0.45
N LEU A 116 -5.51 -12.06 0.73
CA LEU A 116 -6.45 -12.50 1.76
C LEU A 116 -6.00 -12.07 3.16
N ALA A 117 -4.72 -12.26 3.49
CA ALA A 117 -4.16 -11.80 4.76
C ALA A 117 -4.28 -10.28 4.92
N GLY A 118 -4.02 -9.52 3.85
CA GLY A 118 -4.22 -8.08 3.84
C GLY A 118 -5.68 -7.69 4.08
N ALA A 119 -6.64 -8.40 3.48
CA ALA A 119 -8.06 -8.14 3.67
C ALA A 119 -8.50 -8.38 5.13
N GLU A 120 -8.05 -9.48 5.74
CA GLU A 120 -8.31 -9.79 7.16
C GLU A 120 -7.68 -8.77 8.11
N ILE A 121 -6.42 -8.37 7.85
CA ILE A 121 -5.75 -7.33 8.64
C ILE A 121 -6.51 -6.01 8.52
N ALA A 122 -6.96 -5.64 7.32
CA ALA A 122 -7.69 -4.40 7.11
C ALA A 122 -9.04 -4.41 7.86
N LEU A 123 -9.72 -5.56 7.91
CA LEU A 123 -10.94 -5.74 8.70
C LEU A 123 -10.65 -5.63 10.20
N ALA A 124 -9.60 -6.30 10.69
CA ALA A 124 -9.19 -6.24 12.09
C ALA A 124 -8.86 -4.81 12.55
N LEU A 125 -8.22 -4.04 11.67
CA LEU A 125 -7.88 -2.63 11.92
C LEU A 125 -9.09 -1.69 11.98
N LEU A 126 -10.28 -2.10 11.51
CA LEU A 126 -11.51 -1.31 11.69
C LEU A 126 -11.98 -1.26 13.15
N PHE A 127 -11.55 -2.21 13.97
CA PHE A 127 -11.87 -2.23 15.40
C PHE A 127 -10.93 -1.36 16.23
N TRP A 128 -9.90 -0.75 15.62
CA TRP A 128 -9.02 0.19 16.33
C TRP A 128 -9.68 1.56 16.45
N PRO A 129 -9.77 2.13 17.67
CA PRO A 129 -10.37 3.44 17.91
C PRO A 129 -9.39 4.57 17.56
N THR A 130 -8.84 4.55 16.34
CA THR A 130 -7.81 5.49 15.87
C THR A 130 -8.19 6.12 14.54
N HIS A 131 -7.58 7.27 14.24
CA HIS A 131 -7.95 8.04 13.06
C HIS A 131 -7.56 7.26 11.81
N PHE A 132 -8.32 7.42 10.72
CA PHE A 132 -8.10 6.62 9.51
C PHE A 132 -6.66 6.72 8.97
N LEU A 133 -5.98 7.85 9.21
CA LEU A 133 -4.56 8.04 8.86
C LEU A 133 -3.63 7.15 9.67
N VAL A 134 -3.89 6.97 10.98
CA VAL A 134 -3.12 6.05 11.83
C VAL A 134 -3.36 4.62 11.35
N THR A 135 -4.62 4.26 11.16
CA THR A 135 -5.04 2.93 10.66
C THR A 135 -4.43 2.63 9.29
N SER A 136 -4.47 3.57 8.34
CA SER A 136 -3.86 3.40 7.01
C SER A 136 -2.35 3.27 7.08
N THR A 137 -1.69 4.02 7.95
CA THR A 137 -0.22 3.96 8.11
C THR A 137 0.21 2.64 8.74
N VAL A 138 -0.53 2.15 9.74
CA VAL A 138 -0.28 0.82 10.35
C VAL A 138 -0.44 -0.26 9.30
N PHE A 139 -1.55 -0.23 8.54
CA PHE A 139 -1.79 -1.17 7.46
C PHE A 139 -0.66 -1.13 6.41
N PHE A 140 -0.24 0.07 6.02
CA PHE A 140 0.86 0.26 5.07
C PHE A 140 2.19 -0.29 5.59
N LEU A 141 2.52 -0.11 6.86
CA LEU A 141 3.76 -0.63 7.45
C LEU A 141 3.77 -2.17 7.49
N LEU A 142 2.62 -2.78 7.79
CA LEU A 142 2.46 -4.24 7.69
C LEU A 142 2.57 -4.72 6.24
N PHE A 143 1.90 -4.03 5.31
CA PHE A 143 2.02 -4.30 3.87
C PHE A 143 3.48 -4.20 3.41
N TYR A 144 4.19 -3.14 3.80
CA TYR A 144 5.60 -2.92 3.49
C TYR A 144 6.47 -4.07 3.97
N LEU A 145 6.28 -4.53 5.21
CA LEU A 145 7.07 -5.62 5.77
C LEU A 145 6.89 -6.90 4.95
N VAL A 146 5.63 -7.29 4.71
CA VAL A 146 5.29 -8.48 3.91
C VAL A 146 5.79 -8.32 2.47
N TRP A 147 5.64 -7.13 1.88
CA TRP A 147 6.15 -6.80 0.56
C TRP A 147 7.65 -7.03 0.45
N MET A 148 8.43 -6.49 1.39
CA MET A 148 9.89 -6.63 1.38
C MET A 148 10.32 -8.08 1.58
N MET A 149 9.72 -8.79 2.54
CA MET A 149 10.00 -10.21 2.80
C MET A 149 9.70 -11.06 1.56
N ALA A 150 8.52 -10.89 0.96
CA ALA A 150 8.12 -11.65 -0.21
C ALA A 150 9.02 -11.35 -1.42
N ASN A 151 9.41 -10.09 -1.61
CA ASN A 151 10.33 -9.72 -2.67
C ASN A 151 11.73 -10.31 -2.47
N PHE A 152 12.25 -10.35 -1.24
CA PHE A 152 13.54 -10.99 -0.98
C PHE A 152 13.49 -12.50 -1.13
N TYR A 153 12.40 -13.12 -0.68
CA TYR A 153 12.17 -14.54 -0.87
C TYR A 153 12.15 -14.90 -2.36
N MET A 154 11.35 -14.18 -3.15
CA MET A 154 11.22 -14.43 -4.59
C MET A 154 12.49 -14.15 -5.39
N LEU A 155 13.37 -13.28 -4.88
CA LEU A 155 14.68 -12.99 -5.48
C LEU A 155 15.79 -13.93 -4.97
N GLY A 156 15.51 -14.84 -4.03
CA GLY A 156 16.52 -15.73 -3.45
C GLY A 156 17.57 -15.02 -2.59
N ILE A 157 17.29 -13.80 -2.13
CA ILE A 157 18.20 -12.95 -1.35
C ILE A 157 17.69 -12.70 0.07
N LEU A 158 16.79 -13.57 0.54
CA LEU A 158 16.26 -13.50 1.90
C LEU A 158 17.36 -13.88 2.90
N SER A 159 17.67 -12.96 3.80
CA SER A 159 18.60 -13.21 4.91
C SER A 159 18.00 -12.73 6.21
N ARG A 160 18.40 -13.36 7.32
CA ARG A 160 17.95 -13.00 8.67
C ARG A 160 18.24 -11.53 8.97
N ASN A 161 19.40 -11.02 8.57
CA ASN A 161 19.79 -9.63 8.79
C ASN A 161 18.86 -8.65 8.06
N ARG A 162 18.51 -8.93 6.80
CA ARG A 162 17.57 -8.09 6.04
C ARG A 162 16.19 -8.07 6.68
N LEU A 163 15.71 -9.25 7.09
CA LEU A 163 14.44 -9.39 7.80
C LEU A 163 14.44 -8.55 9.08
N LEU A 164 15.48 -8.68 9.91
CA LEU A 164 15.62 -7.91 11.15
C LEU A 164 15.65 -6.39 10.90
N ILE A 165 16.39 -5.92 9.89
CA ILE A 165 16.46 -4.48 9.56
C ILE A 165 15.07 -3.91 9.25
N HIS A 166 14.30 -4.58 8.39
CA HIS A 166 12.96 -4.10 8.04
C HIS A 166 11.97 -4.23 9.20
N SER A 167 12.05 -5.32 9.98
CA SER A 167 11.22 -5.48 11.17
C SER A 167 11.51 -4.41 12.22
N VAL A 168 12.78 -4.11 12.52
CA VAL A 168 13.17 -3.05 13.47
C VAL A 168 12.70 -1.68 12.98
N PHE A 169 12.89 -1.39 11.69
CA PHE A 169 12.38 -0.16 11.09
C PHE A 169 10.85 -0.01 11.28
N VAL A 170 10.09 -1.06 10.96
CA VAL A 170 8.62 -1.04 11.12
C VAL A 170 8.22 -0.88 12.58
N VAL A 171 8.84 -1.61 13.50
CA VAL A 171 8.55 -1.51 14.95
C VAL A 171 8.85 -0.11 15.47
N LEU A 172 9.96 0.51 15.06
CA LEU A 172 10.31 1.87 15.46
C LEU A 172 9.27 2.88 14.97
N VAL A 173 8.91 2.82 13.70
CA VAL A 173 7.91 3.74 13.12
C VAL A 173 6.53 3.52 13.74
N LEU A 174 6.11 2.27 13.93
CA LEU A 174 4.86 1.93 14.61
C LEU A 174 4.85 2.44 16.05
N SER A 175 5.96 2.30 16.78
CA SER A 175 6.04 2.80 18.16
C SER A 175 5.79 4.30 18.20
N VAL A 176 6.54 5.08 17.39
CA VAL A 176 6.36 6.54 17.31
C VAL A 176 4.93 6.91 16.91
N LEU A 177 4.37 6.25 15.90
CA LEU A 177 3.01 6.50 15.43
C LEU A 177 1.98 6.23 16.53
N LEU A 178 2.07 5.09 17.21
CA LEU A 178 1.10 4.68 18.22
C LEU A 178 1.22 5.51 19.51
N PHE A 179 2.42 5.95 19.88
CA PHE A 179 2.63 6.86 21.01
C PHE A 179 2.10 8.28 20.73
N THR A 180 2.13 8.72 19.47
CA THR A 180 1.64 10.05 19.07
C THR A 180 0.18 10.06 18.63
N ALA A 181 -0.42 8.89 18.40
CA ALA A 181 -1.80 8.75 17.98
C ALA A 181 -2.78 9.17 19.07
N GLN A 182 -3.85 9.86 18.67
CA GLN A 182 -5.01 10.10 19.52
C GLN A 182 -5.92 8.86 19.51
N TRP A 183 -6.01 8.17 20.66
CA TRP A 183 -6.74 6.89 20.83
C TRP A 183 -8.22 7.06 21.18
N THR A 184 -8.72 8.28 21.14
CA THR A 184 -10.11 8.62 21.46
C THR A 184 -10.71 9.36 20.27
N ILE A 185 -11.44 8.62 19.44
CA ILE A 185 -12.28 9.15 18.36
C ILE A 185 -13.74 9.05 18.75
#